data_AF-A0A923Z0V2-F1
#
_entry.id   AF-A0A923Z0V2-F1
#
_cell.length_a   1.000
_cell.length_b   1.000
_cell.length_c   1.000
_cell.angle_alpha   90.00
_cell.angle_beta   90.00
_cell.angle_gamma   90.00
#
_symmetry.space_group_name_H-M   'P 1'
#
loop_
_entity.id
_entity.type
_entity.pdbx_description
1 polymer ?
#
loop_
_entity_poly.entity_id
_entity_poly.type
_entity_poly.pdbx_seq_one_letter_code
_entity_poly.pdbx_strand_id
1 'polypeptide(L)' 'MQFFGIKLETRSEKAEILKRVIASLKVGPEEKDLYILSIDILNNTDFSIFFDRIMSQINNHSNDTREYSIEPLTSQIII' A
#
# COMPACT_ATOMS: atom_id res chain seq x y z
N MET A 1 18.88 10.95 -7.05
CA MET A 1 17.87 10.16 -6.31
C MET A 1 17.18 9.24 -7.31
N GLN A 2 17.39 7.92 -7.18
CA GLN A 2 16.67 6.90 -7.95
C GLN A 2 15.96 5.99 -6.94
N PHE A 3 14.65 5.89 -7.07
CA PHE A 3 13.82 4.90 -6.35
C PHE A 3 13.19 3.93 -7.35
N PHE A 4 13.93 3.43 -8.36
CA PHE A 4 13.36 2.49 -9.34
C PHE A 4 14.44 1.55 -9.88
N GLY A 5 14.26 0.23 -9.68
CA GLY A 5 15.17 -0.78 -10.23
C GLY A 5 15.11 -2.19 -9.64
N ILE A 6 14.22 -2.52 -8.71
CA ILE A 6 14.11 -3.89 -8.21
C ILE A 6 13.28 -4.69 -9.22
N LYS A 7 13.96 -5.42 -10.10
CA LYS A 7 13.36 -6.54 -10.83
C LYS A 7 13.04 -7.58 -9.76
N LEU A 8 11.79 -7.62 -9.30
CA LEU A 8 11.35 -8.57 -8.28
C LEU A 8 11.24 -9.95 -8.91
N GLU A 9 12.34 -10.70 -8.88
CA GLU A 9 12.44 -11.99 -9.57
C GLU A 9 11.89 -13.12 -8.72
N THR A 10 11.88 -12.98 -7.39
CA THR A 10 11.51 -14.06 -6.48
C THR A 10 10.30 -13.74 -5.60
N ARG A 11 9.57 -14.80 -5.22
CA ARG A 11 8.48 -14.72 -4.24
C ARG A 11 8.93 -14.07 -2.93
N SER A 12 10.11 -14.42 -2.44
CA SER A 12 10.63 -13.93 -1.17
C SER A 12 10.80 -12.41 -1.17
N GLU A 13 11.33 -11.83 -2.25
CA GLU A 13 11.47 -10.37 -2.35
C GLU A 13 10.11 -9.65 -2.38
N LYS A 14 9.16 -10.19 -3.14
CA LYS A 14 7.78 -9.68 -3.17
C LYS A 14 7.11 -9.76 -1.79
N ALA A 15 7.34 -10.85 -1.05
CA ALA A 15 6.79 -11.05 0.29
C ALA A 15 7.37 -10.04 1.29
N GLU A 16 8.68 -9.78 1.23
CA GLU A 16 9.33 -8.78 2.08
C GLU A 16 8.79 -7.36 1.83
N ILE A 17 8.50 -7.01 0.57
CA ILE A 17 7.84 -5.73 0.26
C ILE A 17 6.46 -5.67 0.89
N LEU A 18 5.63 -6.71 0.73
CA LEU A 18 4.29 -6.73 1.32
C LEU A 18 4.32 -6.66 2.84
N LYS A 19 5.28 -7.32 3.50
CA LYS A 19 5.47 -7.20 4.97
C LYS A 19 5.79 -5.76 5.38
N ARG A 20 6.62 -5.05 4.62
CA ARG A 20 6.89 -3.61 4.86
C ARG A 20 5.64 -2.76 4.67
N VAL A 21 4.84 -3.04 3.64
CA VAL A 21 3.54 -2.39 3.44
C VAL A 21 2.63 -2.63 4.64
N ILE A 22 2.46 -3.88 5.08
CA ILE A 22 1.65 -4.26 6.24
C ILE A 22 2.14 -3.57 7.52
N ALA A 23 3.46 -3.50 7.74
CA ALA A 23 4.04 -2.81 8.88
C ALA A 23 3.63 -1.32 8.93
N SER A 24 3.55 -0.68 7.75
CA SER A 24 3.15 0.73 7.61
C SER A 24 1.64 1.00 7.75
N LEU A 25 0.81 -0.04 7.68
CA LEU A 25 -0.64 0.09 7.84
C LEU A 25 -0.99 0.52 9.28
N LYS A 26 -1.96 1.43 9.40
CA LYS A 26 -2.54 1.86 10.68
C LYS A 26 -3.67 0.94 11.14
N VAL A 27 -3.40 -0.37 11.19
CA VAL A 27 -4.31 -1.42 11.68
C VAL A 27 -3.76 -2.07 12.95
N GLY A 28 -4.60 -2.81 13.67
CA GLY A 28 -4.21 -3.53 14.88
C GLY A 28 -3.15 -4.62 14.62
N PRO A 29 -2.40 -5.04 15.64
CA PRO A 29 -1.38 -6.09 15.50
C PRO A 29 -1.98 -7.42 15.02
N GLU A 30 -3.16 -7.80 15.51
CA GLU A 30 -3.85 -9.03 15.12
C GLU A 30 -4.19 -9.04 13.62
N GLU A 31 -4.63 -7.90 13.07
CA GLU A 31 -4.88 -7.78 11.64
C GLU A 31 -3.59 -7.87 10.81
N LYS A 32 -2.48 -7.30 11.30
CA LYS A 32 -1.18 -7.43 10.63
C LYS A 32 -0.74 -8.89 10.55
N ASP A 33 -0.92 -9.64 11.63
CA ASP A 33 -0.58 -11.06 11.66
C ASP A 33 -1.43 -11.87 10.67
N LEU A 34 -2.72 -11.55 10.54
CA LEU A 34 -3.58 -12.17 9.53
C LEU A 34 -3.11 -11.88 8.09
N TYR A 35 -2.66 -10.66 7.81
CA TYR A 35 -2.11 -10.33 6.49
C TYR A 35 -0.78 -11.03 6.20
N ILE A 36 0.10 -11.16 7.21
CA ILE A 36 1.34 -11.91 7.08
C ILE A 36 1.04 -13.40 6.84
N LEU A 37 0.14 -13.99 7.62
CA LEU A 37 -0.29 -15.38 7.42
C LEU A 37 -0.84 -15.60 6.02
N SER A 38 -1.63 -14.65 5.50
CA SER A 38 -2.17 -14.71 4.14
C SER A 38 -1.06 -14.76 3.08
N ILE A 39 0.02 -14.01 3.26
CA ILE A 39 1.18 -14.07 2.35
C ILE A 39 1.84 -15.45 2.35
N ASP A 40 1.91 -16.11 3.50
CA ASP A 40 2.60 -17.40 3.64
C ASP A 40 1.77 -18.56 3.09
N ILE A 41 0.44 -18.54 3.21
CA ILE A 41 -0.43 -19.64 2.77
C ILE A 41 -0.76 -19.64 1.28
N LEU A 42 -0.66 -18.49 0.60
CA LEU A 42 -1.00 -18.39 -0.82
C LEU A 42 -0.04 -19.22 -1.68
N ASN A 43 -0.54 -19.94 -2.68
CA ASN A 43 0.35 -20.55 -3.68
C ASN A 43 1.04 -19.47 -4.54
N ASN A 44 2.03 -19.85 -5.35
CA ASN A 44 2.83 -18.88 -6.12
C ASN A 44 2.02 -18.04 -7.12
N THR A 45 1.02 -18.64 -7.75
CA THR A 45 0.16 -17.98 -8.74
C THR A 45 -0.71 -16.92 -8.06
N ASP A 46 -1.43 -17.33 -7.03
CA ASP A 46 -2.34 -16.44 -6.29
C ASP A 46 -1.57 -15.34 -5.56
N PHE A 47 -0.40 -15.66 -5.03
CA PHE A 47 0.50 -14.68 -4.43
C PHE A 47 0.92 -13.60 -5.44
N SER A 48 1.27 -13.97 -6.67
CA SER A 48 1.67 -12.97 -7.67
C SER A 48 0.50 -12.07 -8.07
N ILE A 49 -0.70 -12.63 -8.26
CA ILE A 49 -1.92 -11.85 -8.55
C ILE A 49 -2.23 -10.89 -7.39
N PHE A 50 -2.13 -11.38 -6.16
CA PHE A 50 -2.33 -10.55 -4.96
C PHE A 50 -1.31 -9.41 -4.89
N PHE A 51 -0.03 -9.71 -5.08
CA PHE A 51 1.05 -8.74 -5.09
C PHE A 51 0.80 -7.64 -6.14
N ASP A 52 0.51 -8.01 -7.38
CA ASP A 52 0.30 -7.07 -8.48
C ASP A 52 -0.92 -6.16 -8.23
N ARG A 53 -1.99 -6.69 -7.63
CA ARG A 53 -3.16 -5.90 -7.22
C ARG A 53 -2.82 -4.85 -6.17
N ILE A 54 -2.08 -5.24 -5.11
CA ILE A 54 -1.68 -4.30 -4.06
C ILE A 54 -0.77 -3.20 -4.62
N MET A 55 0.23 -3.56 -5.42
CA MET A 55 1.13 -2.59 -6.05
C MET A 55 0.40 -1.67 -7.02
N SER A 56 -0.56 -2.18 -7.79
CA SER A 56 -1.40 -1.36 -8.67
C SER A 56 -2.21 -0.34 -7.89
N GLN A 57 -2.75 -0.70 -6.72
CA GLN A 57 -3.47 0.25 -5.87
C GLN A 57 -2.55 1.34 -5.31
N ILE A 58 -1.35 0.98 -4.86
CA ILE A 58 -0.35 1.95 -4.34
C ILE A 58 0.06 2.94 -5.44
N ASN A 59 0.32 2.44 -6.66
CA ASN A 59 0.71 3.29 -7.79
C ASN A 59 -0.44 4.20 -8.25
N ASN A 60 -1.68 3.70 -8.25
CA ASN A 60 -2.84 4.52 -8.63
C ASN A 60 -3.20 5.58 -7.58
N HIS A 61 -2.98 5.30 -6.28
CA HIS A 61 -3.19 6.29 -5.22
C HIS A 61 -2.20 7.47 -5.30
N SER A 62 -1.05 7.27 -5.94
CA SER A 62 -0.05 8.32 -6.17
C SER A 62 -0.45 9.30 -7.29
N ASN A 63 -1.42 8.95 -8.13
CA ASN A 63 -1.95 9.79 -9.22
C ASN A 63 -3.22 10.57 -8.83
N ASP A 64 -3.80 10.33 -7.65
CA ASP A 64 -5.00 11.03 -7.15
C ASP A 64 -4.65 12.10 -6.12
N THR A 65 -3.44 12.70 -6.20
CA THR A 65 -3.18 13.98 -5.54
C THR A 65 -3.80 15.09 -6.38
N ARG A 66 -5.13 15.05 -6.57
CA ARG A 66 -5.87 16.27 -6.83
C ARG A 66 -5.81 17.07 -5.54
N GLU A 67 -5.16 18.22 -5.61
CA GLU A 67 -5.18 19.26 -4.59
C GLU A 67 -6.60 19.42 -4.02
N TYR A 68 -6.84 18.83 -2.86
CA TYR A 68 -7.86 19.37 -1.98
C TYR A 68 -7.25 20.62 -1.38
N SER A 69 -7.42 21.73 -2.11
CA SER A 69 -7.29 23.08 -1.56
C SER A 69 -8.27 23.17 -0.39
N ILE A 70 -7.76 23.01 0.82
CA ILE A 70 -8.53 23.30 2.04
C ILE A 70 -8.55 24.83 2.13
N GLU A 71 -9.47 25.46 1.39
CA GLU A 71 -9.85 26.83 1.72
C GLU A 71 -10.47 26.80 3.12
N PRO A 72 -9.94 27.56 4.10
CA PRO A 72 -10.58 27.61 5.40
C PRO A 72 -11.95 28.27 5.25
N LEU A 73 -13.00 27.55 5.67
CA LEU A 73 -14.39 28.01 5.77
C LEU A 73 -14.59 29.16 6.79
N THR A 74 -13.58 29.98 7.06
CA THR A 74 -13.64 31.06 8.07
C THR A 74 -14.19 32.39 7.54
N SER A 75 -14.64 32.48 6.29
CA SER A 75 -15.16 33.75 5.74
C SER A 75 -16.69 33.87 5.69
N GLN A 76 -17.43 33.12 6.51
CA GLN A 76 -18.87 33.38 6.73
C GLN A 76 -19.20 33.58 8.21
N ILE A 77 -18.39 34.39 8.90
CA ILE A 77 -18.87 35.15 10.06
C ILE A 77 -19.06 36.59 9.59
N ILE A 78 -20.27 36.89 9.09
CA ILE A 78 -20.80 38.25 9.14
C ILE A 78 -21.67 38.27 10.39
N ILE A 79 -21.17 38.92 11.44
CA ILE A 79 -21.98 39.42 12.56
C ILE A 79 -22.41 40.84 12.18
#